data_AF-A0A849ZEE1-F1
#
_entry.id   AF-A0A849ZEE1-F1
#
_cell.length_a   1.000
_cell.length_b   1.000
_cell.length_c   1.000
_cell.angle_alpha   90.00
_cell.angle_beta   90.00
_cell.angle_gamma   90.00
#
_symmetry.space_group_name_H-M   'P 1'
#
loop_
_entity.id
_entity.type
_entity.pdbx_description
1 polymer ?
#
loop_
_entity_poly.entity_id
_entity_poly.type
_entity_poly.pdbx_seq_one_letter_code
_entity_poly.pdbx_strand_id
1 'polypeptide(L)'
;MTRGAEATQVEIADKAAAVGRLLLGSLTDFRDFFAVSERDYPSLPRRALRSGRADVLRRLGPEIERFCAKNFEGMTALALARLYDDLADALRECGIAGIPLREFCTAYAPVSDAALRGAPPYATVVVSLRGLQFQFPEDQLSKDLIAAIDLLKMLSAGRARDRQHAQYVARQRDFAARSSVLAAFNLVEAFLAGLLWSVLDAKMVEVPSLPPAQRRICDDPCGATLRSKLEHVPAMASGRPFDVTGPPDRLLRFAKPFRDSLTHPSPFIAPERFGGYDKMEYFHLVDHMIALLVVNDAVETINRINQHLGRCTPPWLQEVVATLDSTAPSQLHREFSAVPLDPTEACGSSGLASDKGVGFPRFGPSVRSGRL
;
A
#
# COMPACT_ATOMS: atom_id res chain seq x y z
N MET A 1 -21.07 -28.65 39.03
CA MET A 1 -20.81 -28.37 37.60
C MET A 1 -21.43 -29.47 36.76
N THR A 2 -22.21 -29.11 35.74
CA THR A 2 -22.88 -30.03 34.83
C THR A 2 -21.91 -30.53 33.75
N ARG A 3 -22.19 -31.69 33.13
CA ARG A 3 -21.38 -32.22 32.01
C ARG A 3 -21.24 -31.20 30.87
N GLY A 4 -22.32 -30.46 30.57
CA GLY A 4 -22.30 -29.40 29.55
C GLY A 4 -21.30 -28.28 29.87
N ALA A 5 -21.25 -27.82 31.12
CA ALA A 5 -20.29 -26.80 31.53
C ALA A 5 -18.82 -27.27 31.42
N GLU A 6 -18.56 -28.56 31.68
CA GLU A 6 -17.22 -29.15 31.49
C GLU A 6 -16.84 -29.20 30.00
N ALA A 7 -17.78 -29.62 29.13
CA ALA A 7 -17.57 -29.65 27.69
C ALA A 7 -17.29 -28.26 27.11
N THR A 8 -18.12 -27.27 27.44
CA THR A 8 -17.94 -25.87 26.99
C THR A 8 -16.62 -25.28 27.46
N GLN A 9 -16.19 -25.57 28.69
CA GLN A 9 -14.91 -25.06 29.20
C GLN A 9 -13.71 -25.60 28.39
N VAL A 10 -13.75 -26.89 28.03
CA VAL A 10 -12.69 -27.52 27.22
C VAL A 10 -12.73 -26.98 25.79
N GLU A 11 -13.92 -26.88 25.19
CA GLU A 11 -14.09 -26.34 23.83
C GLU A 11 -13.53 -24.91 23.71
N ILE A 12 -13.88 -24.02 24.64
CA ILE A 12 -13.37 -22.64 24.65
C ILE A 12 -11.84 -22.62 24.72
N ALA A 13 -11.25 -23.44 25.58
CA ALA A 13 -9.81 -23.48 25.74
C ALA A 13 -9.10 -24.04 24.49
N ASP A 14 -9.64 -25.09 23.87
CA ASP A 14 -9.09 -25.68 22.64
C ASP A 14 -9.18 -24.69 21.46
N LYS A 15 -10.33 -24.00 21.29
CA LYS A 15 -10.49 -22.94 20.28
C LYS A 15 -9.52 -21.78 20.51
N ALA A 16 -9.42 -21.30 21.75
CA ALA A 16 -8.51 -20.22 22.11
C ALA A 16 -7.04 -20.60 21.87
N ALA A 17 -6.66 -21.83 22.18
CA ALA A 17 -5.33 -22.35 21.92
C ALA A 17 -5.03 -22.47 20.41
N ALA A 18 -5.99 -22.92 19.61
CA ALA A 18 -5.86 -22.99 18.16
C ALA A 18 -5.63 -21.60 17.54
N VAL A 19 -6.41 -20.60 17.98
CA VAL A 19 -6.21 -19.20 17.57
C VAL A 19 -4.87 -18.68 18.05
N GLY A 20 -4.49 -18.89 19.31
CA GLY A 20 -3.18 -18.47 19.82
C GLY A 20 -2.02 -19.03 19.00
N ARG A 21 -2.06 -20.32 18.66
CA ARG A 21 -1.08 -20.97 17.79
C ARG A 21 -1.07 -20.38 16.38
N LEU A 22 -2.24 -20.11 15.81
CA LEU A 22 -2.38 -19.50 14.50
C LEU A 22 -1.80 -18.09 14.48
N LEU A 23 -2.14 -17.24 15.45
CA LEU A 23 -1.65 -15.87 15.57
C LEU A 23 -0.14 -15.79 15.82
N LEU A 24 0.46 -16.83 16.42
CA LEU A 24 1.91 -16.96 16.56
C LEU A 24 2.61 -17.44 15.27
N GLY A 25 1.86 -17.85 14.24
CA GLY A 25 2.42 -18.44 13.03
C GLY A 25 3.06 -19.81 13.28
N SER A 26 2.59 -20.53 14.31
CA SER A 26 3.15 -21.82 14.73
C SER A 26 2.51 -23.04 14.04
N LEU A 27 1.50 -22.80 13.20
CA LEU A 27 0.81 -23.85 12.44
C LEU A 27 1.46 -24.01 11.07
N THR A 28 1.66 -25.26 10.64
CA THR A 28 2.17 -25.59 9.30
C THR A 28 1.06 -25.70 8.26
N ASP A 29 -0.15 -26.02 8.69
CA ASP A 29 -1.35 -26.11 7.86
C ASP A 29 -2.62 -25.81 8.68
N PHE A 30 -3.75 -25.66 8.00
CA PHE A 30 -5.03 -25.36 8.63
C PHE A 30 -5.77 -26.59 9.18
N ARG A 31 -5.30 -27.83 8.96
CA ARG A 31 -5.99 -29.03 9.46
C ARG A 31 -5.97 -29.04 10.99
N ASP A 32 -4.82 -28.72 11.57
CA ASP A 32 -4.66 -28.56 13.02
C ASP A 32 -5.61 -27.51 13.61
N PHE A 33 -5.85 -26.43 12.87
CA PHE A 33 -6.78 -25.38 13.28
C PHE A 33 -8.22 -25.87 13.24
N PHE A 34 -8.67 -26.46 12.13
CA PHE A 34 -10.06 -26.90 11.95
C PHE A 34 -10.44 -28.15 12.73
N ALA A 35 -9.48 -28.96 13.14
CA ALA A 35 -9.70 -30.16 13.95
C ALA A 35 -10.46 -29.87 15.26
N VAL A 36 -10.38 -28.63 15.77
CA VAL A 36 -11.11 -28.22 16.98
C VAL A 36 -12.61 -28.16 16.75
N SER A 37 -13.06 -27.64 15.60
CA SER A 37 -14.49 -27.57 15.24
C SER A 37 -15.10 -28.91 14.83
N GLU A 38 -14.26 -29.88 14.44
CA GLU A 38 -14.71 -31.23 14.05
C GLU A 38 -14.97 -32.13 15.26
N ARG A 39 -14.53 -31.73 16.46
CA ARG A 39 -14.74 -32.49 17.70
C ARG A 39 -16.12 -32.21 18.30
N ASP A 40 -16.89 -33.28 18.49
CA ASP A 40 -18.15 -33.24 19.24
C ASP A 40 -17.90 -33.32 20.76
N TYR A 41 -17.58 -32.19 21.39
CA TYR A 41 -17.32 -32.11 22.84
C TYR A 41 -18.47 -32.65 23.71
N PRO A 42 -19.76 -32.37 23.41
CA PRO A 42 -20.88 -32.94 24.16
C PRO A 42 -20.89 -34.47 24.23
N SER A 43 -20.49 -35.17 23.17
CA SER A 43 -20.51 -36.64 23.13
C SER A 43 -19.30 -37.30 23.81
N LEU A 44 -18.24 -36.55 24.11
CA LEU A 44 -17.04 -37.10 24.75
C LEU A 44 -17.33 -37.80 26.09
N PRO A 45 -16.63 -38.92 26.40
CA PRO A 45 -16.75 -39.58 27.68
C PRO A 45 -16.38 -38.64 28.84
N ARG A 46 -17.12 -38.72 29.95
CA ARG A 46 -16.90 -37.82 31.11
C ARG A 46 -15.47 -37.88 31.67
N ARG A 47 -14.80 -39.04 31.58
CA ARG A 47 -13.39 -39.18 31.98
C ARG A 47 -12.47 -38.30 31.12
N ALA A 48 -12.70 -38.24 29.81
CA ALA A 48 -11.95 -37.39 28.90
C ALA A 48 -12.20 -35.91 29.20
N LEU A 49 -13.46 -35.51 29.42
CA LEU A 49 -13.81 -34.13 29.79
C LEU A 49 -13.15 -33.68 31.10
N ARG A 50 -13.12 -34.54 32.12
CA ARG A 50 -12.43 -34.25 33.39
C ARG A 50 -10.92 -34.11 33.21
N SER A 51 -10.33 -34.96 32.37
CA SER A 51 -8.90 -34.88 32.05
C SER A 51 -8.57 -33.60 31.29
N GLY A 52 -9.35 -33.27 30.26
CA GLY A 52 -9.20 -32.04 29.49
C GLY A 52 -9.35 -30.81 30.38
N ARG A 53 -10.37 -30.76 31.24
CA ARG A 53 -10.54 -29.67 32.21
C ARG A 53 -9.34 -29.54 33.16
N ALA A 54 -8.77 -30.65 33.62
CA ALA A 54 -7.59 -30.61 34.48
C ALA A 54 -6.36 -30.06 33.74
N ASP A 55 -6.18 -30.39 32.45
CA ASP A 55 -5.12 -29.80 31.60
C ASP A 55 -5.36 -28.31 31.36
N VAL A 56 -6.61 -27.91 31.11
CA VAL A 56 -7.00 -26.50 30.98
C VAL A 56 -6.63 -25.70 32.22
N LEU A 57 -6.97 -26.20 33.42
CA LEU A 57 -6.69 -25.49 34.66
C LEU A 57 -5.20 -25.43 35.01
N ARG A 58 -4.41 -26.44 34.64
CA ARG A 58 -3.01 -26.56 35.04
C ARG A 58 -2.03 -25.95 34.05
N ARG A 59 -2.34 -26.04 32.75
CA ARG A 59 -1.38 -25.75 31.67
C ARG A 59 -1.97 -24.81 30.63
N LEU A 60 -3.04 -25.22 29.95
CA LEU A 60 -3.52 -24.49 28.77
C LEU A 60 -4.08 -23.11 29.11
N GLY A 61 -4.83 -22.99 30.21
CA GLY A 61 -5.36 -21.73 30.72
C GLY A 61 -4.25 -20.70 31.00
N PRO A 62 -3.27 -21.01 31.86
CA PRO A 62 -2.13 -20.12 32.10
C PRO A 62 -1.33 -19.75 30.85
N GLU A 63 -1.18 -20.67 29.88
CA GLU A 63 -0.52 -20.39 28.59
C GLU A 63 -1.34 -19.39 27.75
N ILE A 64 -2.65 -19.58 27.66
CA ILE A 64 -3.57 -18.67 26.96
C ILE A 64 -3.55 -17.28 27.63
N GLU A 65 -3.64 -17.22 28.95
CA GLU A 65 -3.61 -15.96 29.70
C GLU A 65 -2.31 -15.19 29.47
N ARG A 66 -1.16 -15.89 29.50
CA ARG A 66 0.14 -15.28 29.20
C ARG A 66 0.21 -14.77 27.77
N PHE A 67 -0.33 -15.52 26.80
CA PHE A 67 -0.41 -15.08 25.41
C PHE A 67 -1.29 -13.83 25.29
N CYS A 68 -2.48 -13.82 25.90
CA CYS A 68 -3.38 -12.67 25.89
C CYS A 68 -2.71 -11.44 26.49
N ALA A 69 -2.17 -11.54 27.71
CA ALA A 69 -1.55 -10.43 28.42
C ALA A 69 -0.32 -9.85 27.71
N LYS A 70 0.38 -10.66 26.92
CA LYS A 70 1.55 -10.20 26.16
C LYS A 70 1.17 -9.41 24.91
N ASN A 71 0.06 -9.75 24.25
CA ASN A 71 -0.24 -9.25 22.91
C ASN A 71 -1.43 -8.28 22.86
N PHE A 72 -2.31 -8.31 23.86
CA PHE A 72 -3.58 -7.59 23.86
C PHE A 72 -3.90 -7.00 25.24
N GLU A 73 -4.76 -6.00 25.26
CA GLU A 73 -5.27 -5.37 26.48
C GLU A 73 -6.62 -5.97 26.85
N GLY A 74 -6.66 -6.82 27.88
CA GLY A 74 -7.93 -7.39 28.36
C GLY A 74 -8.52 -8.51 27.50
N MET A 75 -7.77 -9.06 26.53
CA MET A 75 -8.20 -10.24 25.77
C MET A 75 -8.41 -11.45 26.68
N THR A 76 -9.50 -12.20 26.46
CA THR A 76 -9.86 -13.39 27.24
C THR A 76 -9.88 -14.64 26.37
N ALA A 77 -9.79 -15.83 26.98
CA ALA A 77 -9.96 -17.09 26.27
C ALA A 77 -11.31 -17.17 25.53
N LEU A 78 -12.37 -16.60 26.12
CA LEU A 78 -13.68 -16.54 25.48
C LEU A 78 -13.68 -15.66 24.22
N ALA A 79 -12.99 -14.51 24.27
CA ALA A 79 -12.85 -13.63 23.10
C ALA A 79 -12.04 -14.31 21.98
N LEU A 80 -10.96 -15.02 22.32
CA LEU A 80 -10.21 -15.82 21.34
C LEU A 80 -11.05 -16.97 20.75
N ALA A 81 -11.90 -17.61 21.55
CA ALA A 81 -12.81 -18.64 21.04
C ALA A 81 -13.87 -18.07 20.09
N ARG A 82 -14.36 -16.84 20.30
CA ARG A 82 -15.23 -16.16 19.33
C ARG A 82 -14.48 -15.81 18.05
N LEU A 83 -13.26 -15.27 18.20
CA LEU A 83 -12.38 -14.99 17.07
C LEU A 83 -12.11 -16.26 16.25
N TYR A 84 -12.00 -17.44 16.87
CA TYR A 84 -11.91 -18.71 16.13
C TYR A 84 -13.09 -18.89 15.17
N ASP A 85 -14.31 -18.71 15.69
CA ASP A 85 -15.53 -18.92 14.92
C ASP A 85 -15.62 -17.91 13.76
N ASP A 86 -15.27 -16.64 14.01
CA ASP A 86 -15.28 -15.58 12.99
C ASP A 86 -14.18 -15.77 11.91
N LEU A 87 -13.03 -16.32 12.29
CA LEU A 87 -11.94 -16.60 11.35
C LEU A 87 -12.17 -17.86 10.52
N ALA A 88 -12.90 -18.84 11.05
CA ALA A 88 -12.95 -20.19 10.48
C ALA A 88 -13.45 -20.20 9.03
N ASP A 89 -14.51 -19.44 8.73
CA ASP A 89 -15.10 -19.42 7.40
C ASP A 89 -14.17 -18.74 6.38
N ALA A 90 -13.65 -17.55 6.71
CA ALA A 90 -12.70 -16.83 5.85
C ALA A 90 -11.43 -17.64 5.56
N LEU A 91 -10.91 -18.36 6.56
CA LEU A 91 -9.73 -19.21 6.39
C LEU A 91 -10.00 -20.46 5.56
N ARG A 92 -11.21 -21.04 5.61
CA ARG A 92 -11.57 -22.18 4.73
C ARG A 92 -11.65 -21.76 3.27
N GLU A 93 -12.20 -20.58 3.00
CA GLU A 93 -12.42 -20.11 1.63
C GLU A 93 -11.16 -19.54 1.00
N CYS A 94 -10.43 -18.69 1.73
CA CYS A 94 -9.35 -17.87 1.18
C CYS A 94 -7.96 -18.20 1.74
N GLY A 95 -7.87 -18.97 2.84
CA GLY A 95 -6.61 -19.21 3.56
C GLY A 95 -6.03 -17.96 4.24
N ILE A 96 -6.76 -16.85 4.25
CA ILE A 96 -6.39 -15.56 4.83
C ILE A 96 -7.66 -14.87 5.31
N ALA A 97 -7.59 -14.27 6.50
CA ALA A 97 -8.66 -13.45 7.05
C ALA A 97 -8.14 -12.03 7.30
N GLY A 98 -8.88 -11.03 6.81
CA GLY A 98 -8.56 -9.62 7.00
C GLY A 98 -9.68 -8.90 7.75
N ILE A 99 -9.34 -8.25 8.86
CA ILE A 99 -10.28 -7.49 9.70
C ILE A 99 -9.68 -6.11 9.93
N PRO A 100 -10.39 -4.99 9.64
CA PRO A 100 -9.88 -3.66 9.98
C PRO A 100 -9.49 -3.57 11.47
N LEU A 101 -8.34 -2.97 11.79
CA LEU A 101 -7.79 -2.97 13.15
C LEU A 101 -8.77 -2.40 14.18
N ARG A 102 -9.47 -1.33 13.82
CA ARG A 102 -10.50 -0.72 14.67
C ARG A 102 -11.66 -1.69 14.96
N GLU A 103 -12.11 -2.43 13.96
CA GLU A 103 -13.17 -3.44 14.11
C GLU A 103 -12.69 -4.60 14.97
N PHE A 104 -11.47 -5.08 14.76
CA PHE A 104 -10.85 -6.11 15.59
C PHE A 104 -10.76 -5.69 17.05
N CYS A 105 -10.25 -4.48 17.32
CA CYS A 105 -10.11 -3.96 18.68
C CYS A 105 -11.46 -3.79 19.38
N THR A 106 -12.50 -3.41 18.63
CA THR A 106 -13.87 -3.24 19.16
C THR A 106 -14.54 -4.57 19.44
N ALA A 107 -14.36 -5.55 18.55
CA ALA A 107 -15.03 -6.86 18.64
C ALA A 107 -14.38 -7.79 19.68
N TYR A 108 -13.06 -7.74 19.83
CA TYR A 108 -12.32 -8.72 20.65
C TYR A 108 -11.55 -8.07 21.80
N ALA A 109 -10.48 -7.33 21.48
CA ALA A 109 -9.65 -6.63 22.45
C ALA A 109 -8.66 -5.69 21.72
N PRO A 110 -8.30 -4.54 22.32
CA PRO A 110 -7.20 -3.73 21.83
C PRO A 110 -5.89 -4.53 21.75
N VAL A 111 -5.12 -4.27 20.70
CA VAL A 111 -3.78 -4.84 20.53
C VAL A 111 -2.78 -3.99 21.30
N SER A 112 -1.86 -4.64 22.02
CA SER A 112 -0.79 -3.94 22.72
C SER A 112 0.15 -3.20 21.76
N ASP A 113 0.70 -2.06 22.20
CA ASP A 113 1.67 -1.27 21.40
C ASP A 113 2.89 -2.10 20.95
N ALA A 114 3.36 -3.01 21.81
CA ALA A 114 4.47 -3.90 21.51
C ALA A 114 4.15 -4.88 20.36
N ALA A 115 2.90 -5.34 20.27
CA ALA A 115 2.45 -6.19 19.18
C ALA A 115 2.16 -5.39 17.90
N LEU A 116 1.64 -4.16 18.03
CA LEU A 116 1.37 -3.27 16.89
C LEU A 116 2.64 -2.84 16.15
N ARG A 117 3.79 -2.72 16.84
CA ARG A 117 5.08 -2.31 16.25
C ARG A 117 4.99 -1.03 15.40
N GLY A 118 4.16 -0.08 15.83
CA GLY A 118 3.94 1.18 15.13
C GLY A 118 3.03 1.11 13.90
N ALA A 119 2.27 0.02 13.72
CA ALA A 119 1.22 -0.03 12.71
C ALA A 119 0.20 1.11 12.90
N PRO A 120 -0.26 1.76 11.82
CA PRO A 120 -1.19 2.87 11.92
C PRO A 120 -2.60 2.40 12.34
N PRO A 121 -3.44 3.30 12.87
CA PRO A 121 -4.80 2.93 13.32
C PRO A 121 -5.73 2.40 12.22
N TYR A 122 -5.47 2.75 10.96
CA TYR A 122 -6.20 2.27 9.78
C TYR A 122 -5.65 0.95 9.20
N ALA A 123 -4.69 0.32 9.88
CA ALA A 123 -4.17 -0.97 9.44
C ALA A 123 -5.27 -2.04 9.42
N THR A 124 -5.03 -3.09 8.65
CA THR A 124 -5.84 -4.31 8.65
C THR A 124 -5.10 -5.40 9.43
N VAL A 125 -5.80 -6.02 10.37
CA VAL A 125 -5.36 -7.25 11.03
C VAL A 125 -5.52 -8.38 10.04
N VAL A 126 -4.39 -8.98 9.65
CA VAL A 126 -4.34 -10.11 8.74
C VAL A 126 -3.89 -11.35 9.50
N VAL A 127 -4.71 -12.39 9.44
CA VAL A 127 -4.44 -13.69 10.08
C VAL A 127 -4.31 -14.75 9.00
N SER A 128 -3.20 -15.49 9.05
CA SER A 128 -2.90 -16.63 8.16
C SER A 128 -1.92 -17.57 8.87
N LEU A 129 -1.45 -18.62 8.19
CA LEU A 129 -0.38 -19.50 8.70
C LEU A 129 0.92 -18.74 9.03
N ARG A 130 1.10 -17.52 8.50
CA ARG A 130 2.24 -16.65 8.81
C ARG A 130 2.10 -15.90 10.14
N GLY A 131 1.03 -16.12 10.90
CA GLY A 131 0.77 -15.42 12.15
C GLY A 131 -0.13 -14.19 11.99
N LEU A 132 -0.21 -13.45 13.10
CA LEU A 132 -0.83 -12.14 13.20
C LEU A 132 0.06 -11.10 12.51
N GLN A 133 -0.50 -10.41 11.52
CA GLN A 133 0.15 -9.35 10.77
C GLN A 133 -0.72 -8.09 10.79
N PHE A 134 -0.07 -6.93 10.74
CA PHE A 134 -0.74 -5.65 10.53
C PHE A 134 -0.33 -5.15 9.15
N GLN A 135 -1.25 -5.19 8.20
CA GLN A 135 -1.00 -4.79 6.82
C GLN A 135 -1.64 -3.44 6.56
N PHE A 136 -0.90 -2.58 5.86
CA PHE A 136 -1.37 -1.30 5.37
C PHE A 136 -0.65 -0.98 4.05
N PRO A 137 -1.28 -0.24 3.13
CA PRO A 137 -0.79 -0.13 1.76
C PRO A 137 0.61 0.47 1.64
N GLU A 138 0.97 1.43 2.50
CA GLU A 138 2.26 2.12 2.46
C GLU A 138 3.44 1.16 2.68
N ASP A 139 3.33 0.25 3.65
CA ASP A 139 4.36 -0.76 3.92
C ASP A 139 4.50 -1.73 2.73
N GLN A 140 3.39 -2.20 2.16
CA GLN A 140 3.44 -3.10 1.01
C GLN A 140 4.04 -2.42 -0.23
N LEU A 141 3.60 -1.20 -0.55
CA LEU A 141 4.09 -0.43 -1.69
C LEU A 141 5.58 -0.06 -1.52
N SER A 142 6.02 0.19 -0.29
CA SER A 142 7.44 0.42 0.00
C SER A 142 8.30 -0.81 -0.29
N LYS A 143 7.81 -2.01 0.05
CA LYS A 143 8.48 -3.29 -0.25
C LYS A 143 8.49 -3.60 -1.74
N ASP A 144 7.40 -3.29 -2.45
CA ASP A 144 7.33 -3.42 -3.90
C ASP A 144 8.33 -2.49 -4.60
N LEU A 145 8.50 -1.27 -4.09
CA LEU A 145 9.52 -0.32 -4.56
C LEU A 145 10.94 -0.85 -4.34
N ILE A 146 11.23 -1.36 -3.14
CA ILE A 146 12.55 -1.94 -2.82
C ILE A 146 12.87 -3.08 -3.77
N ALA A 147 11.93 -4.02 -3.96
CA ALA A 147 12.11 -5.16 -4.86
C ALA A 147 12.35 -4.71 -6.31
N ALA A 148 11.62 -3.69 -6.79
CA ALA A 148 11.81 -3.15 -8.13
C ALA A 148 13.18 -2.46 -8.29
N ILE A 149 13.64 -1.70 -7.30
CA ILE A 149 14.95 -1.04 -7.32
C ILE A 149 16.09 -2.07 -7.28
N ASP A 150 15.99 -3.08 -6.43
CA ASP A 150 17.01 -4.14 -6.36
C ASP A 150 17.08 -4.95 -7.64
N LEU A 151 15.94 -5.17 -8.31
CA LEU A 151 15.91 -5.77 -9.64
C LEU A 151 16.63 -4.87 -10.67
N LEU A 152 16.40 -3.55 -10.66
CA LEU A 152 17.14 -2.61 -11.52
C LEU A 152 18.65 -2.65 -11.28
N LYS A 153 19.10 -2.70 -10.02
CA LYS A 153 20.52 -2.85 -9.66
C LYS A 153 21.11 -4.13 -10.25
N MET A 154 20.45 -5.26 -10.00
CA MET A 154 20.90 -6.58 -10.43
C MET A 154 21.05 -6.64 -11.96
N LEU A 155 20.07 -6.12 -12.69
CA LEU A 155 20.06 -6.12 -14.15
C LEU A 155 21.08 -5.16 -14.75
N SER A 156 21.44 -4.09 -14.04
CA SER A 156 22.46 -3.13 -14.49
C SER A 156 23.89 -3.68 -14.33
N ALA A 157 24.12 -4.59 -13.39
CA ALA A 157 25.41 -5.25 -13.19
C ALA A 157 25.64 -6.45 -14.14
N GLY A 158 24.57 -7.04 -14.67
CA GLY A 158 24.63 -8.22 -15.51
C GLY A 158 25.15 -7.95 -16.93
N ARG A 159 26.10 -8.76 -17.40
CA ARG A 159 26.47 -8.79 -18.82
C ARG A 159 25.58 -9.77 -19.57
N ALA A 160 25.03 -9.33 -20.70
CA ALA A 160 24.25 -10.22 -21.54
C ALA A 160 25.14 -11.26 -22.23
N ARG A 161 24.72 -12.53 -22.19
CA ARG A 161 25.46 -13.65 -22.80
C ARG A 161 25.24 -13.76 -24.31
N ASP A 162 24.02 -13.47 -24.73
CA ASP A 162 23.58 -13.54 -26.12
C ASP A 162 22.42 -12.54 -26.37
N ARG A 163 21.94 -12.48 -27.62
CA ARG A 163 20.86 -11.58 -28.03
C ARG A 163 19.52 -11.87 -27.35
N GLN A 164 19.16 -13.13 -27.13
CA GLN A 164 17.90 -13.49 -26.49
C GLN A 164 17.92 -13.12 -25.01
N HIS A 165 19.04 -13.38 -24.34
CA HIS A 165 19.28 -12.98 -22.97
C HIS A 165 19.30 -11.44 -22.84
N ALA A 166 19.91 -10.73 -23.77
CA ALA A 166 19.88 -9.26 -23.79
C ALA A 166 18.44 -8.71 -23.88
N GLN A 167 17.60 -9.31 -24.74
CA GLN A 167 16.19 -8.93 -24.87
C GLN A 167 15.36 -9.28 -23.61
N TYR A 168 15.68 -10.38 -22.94
CA TYR A 168 15.05 -10.71 -21.66
C TYR A 168 15.43 -9.70 -20.57
N VAL A 169 16.73 -9.41 -20.42
CA VAL A 169 17.24 -8.42 -19.46
C VAL A 169 16.64 -7.04 -19.72
N ALA A 170 16.57 -6.59 -20.98
CA ALA A 170 15.94 -5.33 -21.34
C ALA A 170 14.46 -5.28 -20.91
N ARG A 171 13.68 -6.33 -21.19
CA ARG A 171 12.27 -6.42 -20.76
C ARG A 171 12.10 -6.39 -19.25
N GLN A 172 12.96 -7.08 -18.51
CA GLN A 172 12.93 -7.08 -17.05
C GLN A 172 13.29 -5.69 -16.48
N ARG A 173 14.25 -5.01 -17.10
CA ARG A 173 14.64 -3.65 -16.71
C ARG A 173 13.51 -2.66 -16.95
N ASP A 174 12.88 -2.71 -18.13
CA ASP A 174 11.73 -1.86 -18.45
C ASP A 174 10.55 -2.16 -17.52
N PHE A 175 10.29 -3.43 -17.21
CA PHE A 175 9.26 -3.83 -16.24
C PHE A 175 9.55 -3.25 -14.85
N ALA A 176 10.78 -3.40 -14.35
CA ALA A 176 11.16 -2.89 -13.05
C ALA A 176 11.05 -1.35 -12.98
N ALA A 177 11.54 -0.65 -14.00
CA ALA A 177 11.46 0.81 -14.08
C ALA A 177 10.01 1.32 -14.06
N ARG A 178 9.14 0.73 -14.89
CA ARG A 178 7.71 1.07 -14.94
C ARG A 178 7.00 0.75 -13.63
N SER A 179 7.29 -0.40 -13.04
CA SER A 179 6.75 -0.79 -11.73
C SER A 179 7.18 0.18 -10.63
N SER A 180 8.43 0.65 -10.63
CA SER A 180 8.91 1.67 -9.68
C SER A 180 8.15 2.99 -9.82
N VAL A 181 7.94 3.49 -11.04
CA VAL A 181 7.17 4.72 -11.28
C VAL A 181 5.74 4.58 -10.75
N LEU A 182 5.05 3.48 -11.07
CA LEU A 182 3.68 3.25 -10.60
C LEU A 182 3.60 3.12 -9.08
N ALA A 183 4.48 2.32 -8.48
CA ALA A 183 4.50 2.09 -7.04
C ALA A 183 4.83 3.37 -6.25
N ALA A 184 5.68 4.25 -6.79
CA ALA A 184 6.00 5.54 -6.17
C ALA A 184 4.77 6.47 -6.08
N PHE A 185 3.99 6.59 -7.15
CA PHE A 185 2.76 7.37 -7.13
C PHE A 185 1.71 6.75 -6.20
N ASN A 186 1.54 5.43 -6.25
CA ASN A 186 0.62 4.72 -5.37
C ASN A 186 1.02 4.88 -3.90
N LEU A 187 2.31 4.91 -3.59
CA LEU A 187 2.81 5.10 -2.23
C LEU A 187 2.45 6.49 -1.68
N VAL A 188 2.63 7.54 -2.48
CA VAL A 188 2.23 8.91 -2.10
C VAL A 188 0.70 9.00 -1.94
N GLU A 189 -0.07 8.41 -2.85
CA GLU A 189 -1.53 8.39 -2.75
C GLU A 189 -2.03 7.64 -1.51
N ALA A 190 -1.45 6.47 -1.22
CA ALA A 190 -1.74 5.68 -0.04
C ALA A 190 -1.42 6.45 1.25
N PHE A 191 -0.24 7.06 1.32
CA PHE A 191 0.17 7.87 2.46
C PHE A 191 -0.77 9.06 2.71
N LEU A 192 -1.17 9.78 1.65
CA LEU A 192 -2.13 10.87 1.76
C LEU A 192 -3.52 10.37 2.18
N ALA A 193 -3.95 9.20 1.69
CA ALA A 193 -5.21 8.60 2.10
C ALA A 193 -5.20 8.19 3.58
N GLY A 194 -4.12 7.56 4.05
CA GLY A 194 -3.94 7.21 5.47
C GLY A 194 -3.89 8.45 6.38
N LEU A 195 -3.24 9.53 5.91
CA LEU A 195 -3.23 10.81 6.61
C LEU A 195 -4.62 11.44 6.69
N LEU A 196 -5.35 11.47 5.56
CA LEU A 196 -6.73 11.97 5.52
C LEU A 196 -7.64 11.17 6.46
N TRP A 197 -7.53 9.84 6.44
CA TRP A 197 -8.26 8.97 7.35
C TRP A 197 -8.00 9.35 8.81
N SER A 198 -6.73 9.57 9.17
CA SER A 198 -6.35 9.95 10.53
C SER A 198 -6.95 11.28 10.96
N VAL A 199 -7.05 12.26 10.05
CA VAL A 199 -7.71 13.55 10.33
C VAL A 199 -9.20 13.38 10.60
N LEU A 200 -9.87 12.57 9.79
CA LEU A 200 -11.31 12.32 9.89
C LEU A 200 -11.66 11.49 11.14
N ASP A 201 -10.88 10.44 11.41
CA ASP A 201 -11.11 9.53 12.53
C ASP A 201 -10.88 10.20 13.88
N ALA A 202 -9.81 11.00 14.01
CA ALA A 202 -9.49 11.74 15.22
C ALA A 202 -10.48 12.89 15.51
N LYS A 203 -11.47 13.13 14.64
CA LYS A 203 -12.37 14.29 14.67
C LYS A 203 -11.61 15.61 14.84
N MET A 204 -10.37 15.67 14.34
CA MET A 204 -9.52 16.87 14.44
C MET A 204 -10.14 18.06 13.70
N VAL A 205 -11.04 17.77 12.76
CA VAL A 205 -11.70 18.75 11.92
C VAL A 205 -13.18 18.42 11.80
N GLU A 206 -14.04 19.39 12.11
CA GLU A 206 -15.46 19.30 11.76
C GLU A 206 -15.62 19.56 10.26
N VAL A 207 -15.89 18.51 9.48
CA VAL A 207 -16.05 18.59 8.01
C VAL A 207 -16.95 19.75 7.53
N PRO A 208 -18.08 20.09 8.20
CA PRO A 208 -18.92 21.23 7.81
C PRO A 208 -18.25 22.61 7.92
N SER A 209 -17.18 22.74 8.71
CA SER A 209 -16.43 23.99 8.88
C SER A 209 -15.33 24.17 7.82
N LEU A 210 -15.05 23.13 7.03
CA LEU A 210 -13.99 23.16 6.03
C LEU A 210 -14.36 24.02 4.81
N PRO A 211 -13.37 24.69 4.19
CA PRO A 211 -13.51 25.28 2.86
C PRO A 211 -14.02 24.27 1.83
N PRO A 212 -14.77 24.70 0.80
CA PRO A 212 -15.38 23.81 -0.18
C PRO A 212 -14.40 22.83 -0.86
N ALA A 213 -13.18 23.28 -1.15
CA ALA A 213 -12.15 22.45 -1.76
C ALA A 213 -11.69 21.29 -0.85
N GLN A 214 -11.54 21.56 0.45
CA GLN A 214 -11.17 20.55 1.44
C GLN A 214 -12.34 19.60 1.71
N ARG A 215 -13.56 20.12 1.80
CA ARG A 215 -14.77 19.32 1.95
C ARG A 215 -14.94 18.32 0.82
N ARG A 216 -14.70 18.73 -0.43
CA ARG A 216 -14.76 17.82 -1.59
C ARG A 216 -13.80 16.64 -1.47
N ILE A 217 -12.61 16.85 -0.89
CA ILE A 217 -11.66 15.76 -0.64
C ILE A 217 -12.19 14.79 0.42
N CYS A 218 -12.86 15.30 1.46
CA CYS A 218 -13.45 14.47 2.50
C CYS A 218 -14.66 13.67 1.98
N ASP A 219 -15.52 14.29 1.16
CA ASP A 219 -16.75 13.68 0.66
C ASP A 219 -16.48 12.65 -0.45
N ASP A 220 -15.53 12.93 -1.34
CA ASP A 220 -15.10 12.03 -2.41
C ASP A 220 -13.55 11.98 -2.50
N PRO A 221 -12.90 11.22 -1.61
CA PRO A 221 -11.44 11.07 -1.62
C PRO A 221 -10.92 10.44 -2.92
N CYS A 222 -11.75 9.64 -3.61
CA CYS A 222 -11.36 8.94 -4.84
C CYS A 222 -11.39 9.88 -6.06
N GLY A 223 -12.32 10.82 -6.12
CA GLY A 223 -12.43 11.81 -7.19
C GLY A 223 -11.46 12.99 -7.09
N ALA A 224 -10.81 13.18 -5.93
CA ALA A 224 -9.82 14.23 -5.75
C ALA A 224 -8.49 13.93 -6.46
N THR A 225 -7.96 14.90 -7.19
CA THR A 225 -6.66 14.77 -7.88
C THR A 225 -5.51 14.73 -6.87
N LEU A 226 -4.40 14.06 -7.23
CA LEU A 226 -3.19 14.02 -6.40
C LEU A 226 -2.68 15.42 -6.02
N ARG A 227 -2.72 16.39 -6.95
CA ARG A 227 -2.37 17.79 -6.69
C ARG A 227 -3.21 18.36 -5.54
N SER A 228 -4.53 18.21 -5.63
CA SER A 228 -5.46 18.70 -4.61
C SER A 228 -5.22 18.02 -3.26
N LYS A 229 -4.94 16.72 -3.24
CA LYS A 229 -4.60 15.98 -2.02
C LYS A 229 -3.30 16.49 -1.38
N LEU A 230 -2.25 16.71 -2.17
CA LEU A 230 -0.96 17.24 -1.68
C LEU A 230 -1.10 18.65 -1.09
N GLU A 231 -1.90 19.52 -1.71
CA GLU A 231 -2.12 20.89 -1.23
C GLU A 231 -2.93 20.94 0.07
N HIS A 232 -3.92 20.06 0.22
CA HIS A 232 -4.94 20.20 1.26
C HIS A 232 -4.82 19.20 2.41
N VAL A 233 -4.44 17.94 2.17
CA VAL A 233 -4.41 16.93 3.24
C VAL A 233 -3.38 17.24 4.32
N PRO A 234 -2.10 17.56 4.00
CA PRO A 234 -1.14 17.98 5.03
C PRO A 234 -1.57 19.26 5.76
N ALA A 235 -2.26 20.17 5.07
CA ALA A 235 -2.76 21.40 5.67
C ALA A 235 -3.89 21.15 6.66
N MET A 236 -4.82 20.25 6.34
CA MET A 236 -5.86 19.81 7.25
C MET A 236 -5.27 19.12 8.48
N ALA A 237 -4.26 18.27 8.30
CA ALA A 237 -3.64 17.53 9.39
C ALA A 237 -2.79 18.38 10.35
N SER A 238 -2.20 19.49 9.86
CA SER A 238 -1.33 20.37 10.65
C SER A 238 -2.01 21.67 11.10
N GLY A 239 -3.14 22.05 10.50
CA GLY A 239 -3.73 23.38 10.63
C GLY A 239 -2.92 24.50 9.96
N ARG A 240 -1.89 24.18 9.14
CA ARG A 240 -0.99 25.16 8.50
C ARG A 240 -0.87 24.90 7.01
N PRO A 241 -0.78 25.93 6.15
CA PRO A 241 -0.62 25.73 4.71
C PRO A 241 0.63 24.90 4.40
N PHE A 242 0.51 23.97 3.45
CA PHE A 242 1.63 23.15 2.99
C PHE A 242 2.20 23.71 1.70
N ASP A 243 3.51 23.90 1.67
CA ASP A 243 4.23 24.35 0.48
C ASP A 243 4.47 23.17 -0.47
N VAL A 244 3.84 23.23 -1.64
CA VAL A 244 3.94 22.22 -2.68
C VAL A 244 5.12 22.42 -3.64
N THR A 245 5.94 23.47 -3.47
CA THR A 245 7.13 23.67 -4.32
C THR A 245 8.18 22.58 -4.11
N GLY A 246 9.15 22.46 -5.02
CA GLY A 246 10.25 21.48 -4.90
C GLY A 246 9.79 20.05 -5.26
N PRO A 247 10.10 19.02 -4.44
CA PRO A 247 9.81 17.63 -4.79
C PRO A 247 8.32 17.32 -5.08
N PRO A 248 7.33 17.85 -4.31
CA PRO A 248 5.92 17.65 -4.65
C PRO A 248 5.55 18.22 -6.03
N ASP A 249 6.01 19.42 -6.38
CA ASP A 249 5.74 20.02 -7.69
C ASP A 249 6.48 19.28 -8.82
N ARG A 250 7.72 18.83 -8.61
CA ARG A 250 8.43 17.97 -9.57
C ARG A 250 7.69 16.66 -9.82
N LEU A 251 7.20 16.00 -8.77
CA LEU A 251 6.38 14.79 -8.91
C LEU A 251 5.12 15.08 -9.76
N LEU A 252 4.47 16.23 -9.56
CA LEU A 252 3.26 16.60 -10.29
C LEU A 252 3.49 17.05 -11.74
N ARG A 253 4.62 17.70 -12.03
CA ARG A 253 4.90 18.29 -13.35
C ARG A 253 5.77 17.39 -14.22
N PHE A 254 6.86 16.88 -13.66
CA PHE A 254 7.84 16.07 -14.37
C PHE A 254 7.47 14.58 -14.36
N ALA A 255 7.14 14.01 -13.19
CA ALA A 255 6.93 12.56 -13.09
C ALA A 255 5.54 12.11 -13.58
N LYS A 256 4.54 12.99 -13.47
CA LYS A 256 3.14 12.67 -13.82
C LYS A 256 2.95 12.21 -15.28
N PRO A 257 3.54 12.85 -16.31
CA PRO A 257 3.46 12.35 -17.69
C PRO A 257 3.90 10.88 -17.84
N PHE A 258 4.97 10.47 -17.15
CA PHE A 258 5.42 9.08 -17.15
C PHE A 258 4.38 8.16 -16.51
N ARG A 259 3.87 8.48 -15.30
CA ARG A 259 2.81 7.68 -14.65
C ARG A 259 1.56 7.55 -15.51
N ASP A 260 1.12 8.66 -16.10
CA ASP A 260 -0.09 8.67 -16.91
C ASP A 260 0.10 7.90 -18.22
N SER A 261 1.31 7.88 -18.80
CA SER A 261 1.63 7.03 -19.96
C SER A 261 1.51 5.53 -19.65
N LEU A 262 1.78 5.13 -18.39
CA LEU A 262 1.70 3.75 -17.93
C LEU A 262 0.29 3.31 -17.54
N THR A 263 -0.51 4.23 -16.99
CA THR A 263 -1.89 3.95 -16.52
C THR A 263 -2.95 4.18 -17.59
N HIS A 264 -2.66 5.03 -18.57
CA HIS A 264 -3.56 5.36 -19.67
C HIS A 264 -2.84 5.26 -21.02
N PRO A 265 -2.25 4.08 -21.35
CA PRO A 265 -1.52 3.91 -22.60
C PRO A 265 -2.47 4.12 -23.78
N SER A 266 -2.12 5.08 -24.64
CA SER A 266 -2.84 5.33 -25.89
C SER A 266 -1.88 5.02 -27.04
N PRO A 267 -2.26 4.16 -28.00
CA PRO A 267 -1.39 3.80 -29.12
C PRO A 267 -1.23 4.93 -30.15
N PHE A 268 -1.83 6.09 -29.91
CA PHE A 268 -1.92 7.18 -30.88
C PHE A 268 -1.01 8.34 -30.51
N ILE A 269 -0.22 8.78 -31.48
CA ILE A 269 0.43 10.10 -31.53
C ILE A 269 -0.67 11.15 -31.80
N ALA A 270 -1.60 11.28 -30.87
CA ALA A 270 -2.65 12.31 -30.91
C ALA A 270 -2.78 12.97 -29.53
N PRO A 271 -1.74 13.71 -29.07
CA PRO A 271 -1.71 14.35 -27.76
C PRO A 271 -2.96 15.19 -27.49
N GLU A 272 -3.42 15.92 -28.51
CA GLU A 272 -4.60 16.80 -28.47
C GLU A 272 -5.90 16.08 -28.08
N ARG A 273 -6.02 14.78 -28.39
CA ARG A 273 -7.22 13.98 -28.07
C ARG A 273 -7.14 13.25 -26.74
N PHE A 274 -5.94 13.06 -26.19
CA PHE A 274 -5.71 12.14 -25.06
C PHE A 274 -4.99 12.75 -23.86
N GLY A 275 -4.96 14.07 -23.73
CA GLY A 275 -4.49 14.75 -22.51
C GLY A 275 -3.16 15.49 -22.61
N GLY A 276 -2.73 15.86 -23.82
CA GLY A 276 -1.78 16.96 -24.03
C GLY A 276 -0.30 16.60 -24.22
N TYR A 277 0.12 15.35 -24.10
CA TYR A 277 1.51 14.92 -24.36
C TYR A 277 1.58 13.55 -25.06
N ASP A 278 2.73 13.26 -25.70
CA ASP A 278 2.96 12.00 -26.41
C ASP A 278 3.19 10.83 -25.44
N LYS A 279 2.09 10.18 -25.04
CA LYS A 279 2.14 9.06 -24.09
C LYS A 279 3.00 7.89 -24.58
N MET A 280 3.10 7.65 -25.88
CA MET A 280 3.93 6.56 -26.40
C MET A 280 5.40 6.87 -26.19
N GLU A 281 5.81 8.11 -26.45
CA GLU A 281 7.16 8.58 -26.17
C GLU A 281 7.50 8.41 -24.68
N TYR A 282 6.69 8.96 -23.77
CA TYR A 282 6.93 8.82 -22.33
C TYR A 282 6.98 7.36 -21.87
N PHE A 283 6.13 6.48 -22.42
CA PHE A 283 6.14 5.04 -22.11
C PHE A 283 7.48 4.36 -22.45
N HIS A 284 8.11 4.77 -23.55
CA HIS A 284 9.41 4.26 -23.99
C HIS A 284 10.59 4.94 -23.31
N LEU A 285 10.42 6.16 -22.82
CA LEU A 285 11.43 6.90 -22.06
C LEU A 285 11.52 6.47 -20.59
N VAL A 286 10.55 5.72 -20.06
CA VAL A 286 10.66 5.15 -18.70
C VAL A 286 11.82 4.17 -18.64
N ASP A 287 12.94 4.64 -18.10
CA ASP A 287 14.12 3.84 -17.83
C ASP A 287 14.48 3.87 -16.32
N HIS A 288 15.61 3.24 -15.98
CA HIS A 288 16.07 3.18 -14.60
C HIS A 288 16.36 4.56 -13.98
N MET A 289 16.82 5.54 -14.74
CA MET A 289 17.13 6.88 -14.23
C MET A 289 15.86 7.64 -13.91
N ILE A 290 14.88 7.62 -14.82
CA ILE A 290 13.55 8.18 -14.60
C ILE A 290 12.90 7.50 -13.40
N ALA A 291 12.95 6.17 -13.31
CA ALA A 291 12.41 5.43 -12.18
C ALA A 291 13.02 5.92 -10.85
N LEU A 292 14.34 5.97 -10.73
CA LEU A 292 15.01 6.43 -9.50
C LEU A 292 14.68 7.88 -9.15
N LEU A 293 14.56 8.76 -10.15
CA LEU A 293 14.13 10.15 -9.93
C LEU A 293 12.72 10.24 -9.35
N VAL A 294 11.78 9.50 -9.94
CA VAL A 294 10.39 9.50 -9.49
C VAL A 294 10.27 8.92 -8.07
N VAL A 295 11.01 7.83 -7.77
CA VAL A 295 11.03 7.30 -6.40
C VAL A 295 11.64 8.32 -5.43
N ASN A 296 12.75 8.97 -5.78
CA ASN A 296 13.37 9.99 -4.93
C ASN A 296 12.40 11.15 -4.64
N ASP A 297 11.74 11.69 -5.66
CA ASP A 297 10.76 12.77 -5.48
C ASP A 297 9.56 12.34 -4.62
N ALA A 298 9.10 11.10 -4.76
CA ALA A 298 8.03 10.54 -3.91
C ALA A 298 8.47 10.42 -2.44
N VAL A 299 9.68 9.89 -2.19
CA VAL A 299 10.25 9.76 -0.85
C VAL A 299 10.48 11.14 -0.20
N GLU A 300 11.08 12.09 -0.94
CA GLU A 300 11.28 13.46 -0.47
C GLU A 300 9.95 14.17 -0.20
N THR A 301 8.93 13.95 -1.03
CA THR A 301 7.57 14.47 -0.81
C THR A 301 6.99 13.98 0.50
N ILE A 302 7.03 12.66 0.76
CA ILE A 302 6.51 12.07 2.00
C ILE A 302 7.32 12.56 3.22
N ASN A 303 8.64 12.67 3.10
CA ASN A 303 9.49 13.21 4.16
C ASN A 303 9.17 14.67 4.48
N ARG A 304 8.98 15.52 3.46
CA ARG A 304 8.56 16.91 3.65
C ARG A 304 7.20 17.02 4.33
N ILE A 305 6.25 16.15 3.99
CA ILE A 305 4.96 16.11 4.68
C ILE A 305 5.15 15.70 6.14
N ASN A 306 5.93 14.65 6.43
CA ASN A 306 6.18 14.25 7.83
C ASN A 306 6.87 15.37 8.63
N GLN A 307 7.85 16.05 8.06
CA GLN A 307 8.50 17.21 8.68
C GLN A 307 7.50 18.35 8.93
N HIS A 308 6.61 18.64 7.97
CA HIS A 308 5.53 19.63 8.13
C HIS A 308 4.57 19.27 9.28
N LEU A 309 4.37 17.98 9.53
CA LEU A 309 3.58 17.45 10.65
C LEU A 309 4.37 17.33 11.96
N GLY A 310 5.67 17.65 11.97
CA GLY A 310 6.55 17.46 13.13
C GLY A 310 6.83 15.99 13.46
N ARG A 311 6.75 15.09 12.47
CA ARG A 311 6.95 13.65 12.60
C ARG A 311 8.29 13.22 12.00
N CYS A 312 8.83 12.12 12.51
CA CYS A 312 9.98 11.45 11.92
C CYS A 312 9.60 10.64 10.68
N THR A 313 10.59 10.32 9.83
CA THR A 313 10.43 9.40 8.70
C THR A 313 10.00 8.02 9.20
N PRO A 314 8.90 7.44 8.69
CA PRO A 314 8.41 6.15 9.17
C PRO A 314 9.36 5.00 8.76
N PRO A 315 9.44 3.91 9.55
CA PRO A 315 10.39 2.81 9.29
C PRO A 315 10.31 2.22 7.88
N TRP A 316 9.09 1.99 7.36
CA TRP A 316 8.89 1.47 6.00
C TRP A 316 9.46 2.39 4.91
N LEU A 317 9.53 3.70 5.15
CA LEU A 317 10.15 4.65 4.21
C LEU A 317 11.67 4.68 4.35
N GLN A 318 12.19 4.47 5.56
CA GLN A 318 13.64 4.43 5.81
C GLN A 318 14.33 3.31 5.03
N GLU A 319 13.66 2.16 4.89
CA GLU A 319 14.17 1.03 4.08
C GLU A 319 14.25 1.40 2.59
N VAL A 320 13.29 2.18 2.08
CA VAL A 320 13.32 2.69 0.70
C VAL A 320 14.46 3.68 0.53
N VAL A 321 14.65 4.60 1.49
CA VAL A 321 15.78 5.56 1.48
C VAL A 321 17.11 4.83 1.46
N ALA A 322 17.33 3.86 2.34
CA ALA A 322 18.56 3.07 2.39
C ALA A 322 18.80 2.30 1.07
N THR A 323 17.72 1.79 0.48
CA THR A 323 17.77 1.11 -0.83
C THR A 323 18.15 2.09 -1.94
N LEU A 324 17.61 3.31 -1.95
CA LEU A 324 17.97 4.35 -2.93
C LEU A 324 19.42 4.81 -2.77
N ASP A 325 19.86 5.07 -1.54
CA ASP A 325 21.23 5.52 -1.25
C ASP A 325 22.30 4.51 -1.69
N SER A 326 21.98 3.21 -1.58
CA SER A 326 22.84 2.14 -2.11
C SER A 326 22.78 1.98 -3.64
N THR A 327 21.80 2.59 -4.30
CA THR A 327 21.64 2.57 -5.76
C THR A 327 22.28 3.79 -6.42
N ALA A 328 22.16 4.95 -5.79
CA ALA A 328 22.41 6.22 -6.43
C ALA A 328 23.92 6.48 -6.52
N PRO A 329 24.54 6.47 -7.73
CA PRO A 329 25.83 7.12 -7.88
C PRO A 329 25.69 8.59 -7.46
N SER A 330 26.73 9.15 -6.86
CA SER A 330 26.83 10.55 -6.41
C SER A 330 26.54 11.59 -7.52
N GLN A 331 26.37 11.14 -8.76
CA GLN A 331 26.02 11.91 -9.95
C GLN A 331 24.54 12.27 -10.06
N LEU A 332 23.62 11.46 -9.51
CA LEU A 332 22.17 11.71 -9.56
C LEU A 332 21.81 13.08 -8.99
N HIS A 333 22.35 13.47 -7.82
CA HIS A 333 22.13 14.81 -7.25
C HIS A 333 22.62 15.98 -8.12
N ARG A 334 23.68 15.78 -8.92
CA ARG A 334 24.18 16.84 -9.82
C ARG A 334 23.32 16.97 -11.07
N GLU A 335 22.90 15.86 -11.65
CA GLU A 335 22.02 15.87 -12.82
C GLU A 335 20.60 16.35 -12.45
N PHE A 336 20.10 16.00 -11.26
CA PHE A 336 18.79 16.45 -10.74
C PHE A 336 18.66 17.96 -10.57
N SER A 337 19.75 18.67 -10.32
CA SER A 337 19.74 20.14 -10.23
C SER A 337 19.75 20.82 -11.60
N ALA A 338 20.03 20.07 -12.67
CA ALA A 338 20.25 20.58 -14.02
C ALA A 338 19.13 20.22 -15.02
N VAL A 339 18.20 19.33 -14.67
CA VAL A 339 17.06 19.00 -15.54
C VAL A 339 16.11 20.20 -15.61
N PRO A 340 15.89 20.82 -16.79
CA PRO A 340 14.92 21.88 -16.95
C PRO A 340 13.52 21.37 -16.58
N LEU A 341 12.79 22.15 -15.78
CA LEU A 341 11.42 21.80 -15.36
C LEU A 341 10.41 21.80 -16.51
N ASP A 342 10.84 22.25 -17.70
CA ASP A 342 10.02 22.26 -18.91
C ASP A 342 10.56 21.25 -19.94
N PRO A 343 9.87 20.10 -20.15
CA PRO A 343 10.27 19.14 -21.19
C PRO A 343 10.19 19.72 -22.61
N THR A 344 9.56 20.88 -22.82
CA THR A 344 9.59 21.56 -24.12
C THR A 344 10.92 22.28 -24.40
N GLU A 345 11.70 22.62 -23.37
CA GLU A 345 13.04 23.22 -23.54
C GLU A 345 14.11 22.18 -23.92
N ALA A 346 13.93 20.92 -23.52
CA ALA A 346 14.86 19.83 -23.86
C ALA A 346 14.83 19.44 -25.35
N CYS A 347 13.78 19.80 -26.09
CA CYS A 347 13.62 19.52 -27.52
C CYS A 347 13.95 20.71 -28.44
N GLY A 348 14.45 21.83 -27.92
CA GLY A 348 14.65 23.07 -28.69
C GLY A 348 16.10 23.39 -29.07
N SER A 349 16.74 22.63 -29.97
CA SER A 349 17.78 23.18 -30.87
C SER A 349 18.28 22.17 -31.91
N SER A 350 17.44 21.84 -32.88
CA SER A 350 17.95 21.57 -34.23
C SER A 350 17.40 22.66 -35.16
N GLY A 351 18.26 23.61 -35.47
CA GLY A 351 17.94 24.71 -36.36
C GLY A 351 17.74 24.21 -37.78
N LEU A 352 16.55 24.43 -38.34
CA LEU A 352 16.35 24.55 -39.77
C LEU A 352 15.49 25.79 -40.03
N ALA A 353 16.13 26.81 -40.55
CA ALA A 353 15.52 27.96 -41.20
C ALA A 353 14.95 27.57 -42.58
N SER A 354 14.19 28.50 -43.15
CA SER A 354 13.51 28.46 -44.46
C SER A 354 12.13 27.76 -44.44
N ASP A 355 11.10 28.16 -45.16
CA ASP A 355 10.91 29.26 -46.10
C ASP A 355 9.38 29.45 -46.29
N LYS A 356 9.03 30.50 -47.02
CA LYS A 356 7.71 31.02 -47.37
C LYS A 356 6.68 29.97 -47.87
N GLY A 357 5.48 30.09 -47.29
CA GLY A 357 4.16 30.11 -47.94
C GLY A 357 3.79 29.07 -49.01
N VAL A 358 2.83 28.19 -48.67
CA VAL A 358 1.79 27.70 -49.60
C VAL A 358 0.51 27.44 -48.81
N GLY A 359 -0.61 28.00 -49.25
CA GLY A 359 -1.93 27.82 -48.65
C GLY A 359 -2.51 26.42 -48.88
N PHE A 360 -3.25 25.92 -47.89
CA PHE A 360 -4.04 24.70 -48.00
C PHE A 360 -5.54 25.02 -48.16
N PRO A 361 -6.28 24.28 -49.02
CA PRO A 361 -7.69 24.53 -49.26
C PRO A 361 -8.56 23.98 -48.12
N ARG A 362 -9.62 24.73 -47.80
CA ARG A 362 -10.70 24.32 -46.91
C ARG A 362 -11.52 23.22 -47.57
N PHE A 363 -11.56 22.03 -46.97
CA PHE A 363 -12.57 21.01 -47.27
C PHE A 363 -13.75 21.18 -46.31
N GLY A 364 -14.89 21.63 -46.85
CA GLY A 364 -16.18 21.57 -46.16
C GLY A 364 -16.86 20.20 -46.39
N PRO A 365 -17.66 19.70 -45.45
CA PRO A 365 -18.33 18.41 -45.61
C PRO A 365 -19.58 18.54 -46.50
N SER A 366 -19.63 17.72 -47.56
CA SER A 366 -20.84 17.47 -48.35
C SER A 366 -21.68 16.41 -47.64
N VAL A 367 -22.83 16.84 -47.12
CA VAL A 367 -23.88 15.95 -46.59
C VAL A 367 -24.74 15.52 -47.78
N ARG A 368 -24.73 14.22 -48.12
CA ARG A 368 -25.77 13.60 -48.95
C ARG A 368 -26.71 12.82 -48.06
N SER A 369 -27.95 13.30 -48.01
CA SER A 369 -29.11 12.63 -47.46
C SER A 369 -29.46 11.39 -48.27
N GLY A 370 -29.43 10.21 -47.65
CA GLY A 370 -30.21 9.06 -48.07
C GLY A 370 -31.43 8.95 -47.18
N ARG A 371 -32.63 8.94 -47.77
CA ARG A 371 -33.84 8.44 -47.11
C ARG A 371 -34.30 7.17 -47.82
N LEU A 372 -34.89 6.33 -46.96
CA LEU A 372 -35.64 5.10 -47.17
C LEU A 372 -36.50 5.06 -48.43
#